data_AF-A0A183G297-F1
#
_entry.id   AF-A0A183G297-F1
#
_cell.length_a   1.000
_cell.length_b   1.000
_cell.length_c   1.000
_cell.angle_alpha   90.00
_cell.angle_beta   90.00
_cell.angle_gamma   90.00
#
_symmetry.space_group_name_H-M   'P 1'
#
loop_
_entity.id
_entity.type
_entity.pdbx_description
1 polymer ?
#
loop_
_entity_poly.entity_id
_entity_poly.type
_entity_poly.pdbx_seq_one_letter_code
_entity_poly.pdbx_strand_id
1 'polypeptide(L)'
;MLKTHPSFQIPQITVTYGLRIFENEGFANFAKAIGTHKPYTAPHPYFFYVDLICNSWFTLELLESFQLIRLLFCPSMRRFLRSPLTMIDVISTSAFYFEWLLHAILIQTGSLVTIDFLSMICVLRLFKLTQHFSGLKILIQTFKASAEELALLVFFVLLAIVIFAALVYYAERSQPNPENQFTSIPAGLWWSLITISTVGFGDMVVKVKSEK
;
A
#
# COMPACT_ATOMS: atom_id res chain seq x y z
N MET A 1 7.67 8.84 -1.31
CA MET A 1 8.92 8.87 -2.09
C MET A 1 10.11 9.50 -1.34
N LEU A 2 9.92 10.50 -0.46
CA LEU A 2 11.03 11.09 0.31
C LEU A 2 11.59 10.22 1.44
N LYS A 3 10.74 9.47 2.17
CA LYS A 3 11.17 8.57 3.26
C LYS A 3 12.05 7.40 2.80
N THR A 4 11.98 7.03 1.53
CA THR A 4 12.72 5.90 0.95
C THR A 4 14.05 6.32 0.32
N HIS A 5 14.37 7.62 0.31
CA HIS A 5 15.62 8.10 -0.27
C HIS A 5 16.81 7.74 0.64
N PRO A 6 17.89 7.14 0.12
CA PRO A 6 19.01 6.63 0.92
C PRO A 6 19.73 7.72 1.73
N SER A 7 19.63 8.99 1.31
CA SER A 7 20.23 10.14 2.00
C SER A 7 19.53 10.54 3.32
N PHE A 8 18.29 10.11 3.55
CA PHE A 8 17.51 10.46 4.75
C PHE A 8 17.40 9.32 5.77
N GLN A 9 18.22 8.29 5.57
CA GLN A 9 18.25 7.07 6.33
C GLN A 9 19.51 7.06 7.19
N ILE A 10 19.35 7.06 8.52
CA ILE A 10 20.49 7.07 9.44
C ILE A 10 20.81 5.61 9.79
N PRO A 11 22.00 5.09 9.43
CA PRO A 11 22.40 3.76 9.83
C PRO A 11 22.66 3.74 11.34
N GLN A 12 21.89 2.95 12.08
CA GLN A 12 22.21 2.65 13.47
C GLN A 12 23.29 1.56 13.47
N ILE A 13 24.50 1.91 13.88
CA ILE A 13 25.66 1.00 13.88
C ILE A 13 25.89 0.57 15.33
N THR A 14 25.69 -0.71 15.61
CA THR A 14 26.05 -1.29 16.91
C THR A 14 27.48 -1.82 16.80
N VAL A 15 28.40 -1.26 17.60
CA VAL A 15 29.79 -1.70 17.67
C VAL A 15 29.88 -2.84 18.69
N THR A 16 30.22 -4.04 18.23
CA THR A 16 30.45 -5.21 19.09
C THR A 16 31.95 -5.42 19.27
N TYR A 17 32.41 -5.51 20.50
CA TYR A 17 33.79 -5.87 20.84
C TYR A 17 33.87 -7.37 21.08
N GLY A 18 34.56 -8.09 20.18
CA GLY A 18 34.85 -9.51 20.35
C GLY A 18 36.31 -9.71 20.77
N LEU A 19 36.54 -10.38 21.90
CA LEU A 19 37.88 -10.82 22.27
C LEU A 19 38.11 -12.20 21.67
N ARG A 20 39.02 -12.33 20.71
CA ARG A 20 39.45 -13.64 20.19
C ARG A 20 40.77 -14.01 20.85
N ILE A 21 40.78 -15.15 21.52
CA ILE A 21 41.98 -15.75 22.10
C ILE A 21 42.53 -16.73 21.08
N PHE A 22 43.75 -16.48 20.62
CA PHE A 22 44.48 -17.41 19.75
C PHE A 22 45.63 -18.01 20.56
N GLU A 23 45.53 -19.30 20.83
CA GLU A 23 46.57 -20.05 21.53
C GLU A 23 47.42 -20.75 20.47
N ASN A 24 48.69 -20.35 20.36
CA ASN A 24 49.63 -21.02 19.47
C ASN A 24 50.95 -21.21 20.23
N GLU A 25 51.40 -22.46 20.29
CA GLU A 25 52.69 -22.85 20.91
C GLU A 25 52.89 -22.32 22.35
N GLY A 26 51.91 -22.55 23.23
CA GLY A 26 52.02 -22.22 24.66
C GLY A 26 51.97 -20.71 25.00
N PHE A 27 51.79 -19.84 24.01
CA PHE A 27 51.60 -18.41 24.21
C PHE A 27 50.18 -17.98 23.77
N ALA A 28 49.41 -17.41 24.70
CA ALA A 28 48.06 -16.92 24.42
C ALA A 28 48.12 -15.48 23.87
N ASN A 29 47.75 -15.29 22.61
CA ASN A 29 47.65 -13.98 21.98
C ASN A 29 46.20 -13.47 22.04
N PHE A 30 46.02 -12.26 22.57
CA PHE A 30 44.71 -11.60 22.65
C PHE A 30 44.52 -10.65 21.47
N ALA A 31 43.62 -11.00 20.55
CA ALA A 31 43.22 -10.14 19.45
C ALA A 31 41.84 -9.53 19.72
N LYS A 32 41.77 -8.20 19.77
CA LYS A 32 40.50 -7.45 19.89
C LYS A 32 39.91 -7.26 18.49
N ALA A 33 38.87 -8.02 18.16
CA ALA A 33 38.13 -7.85 16.92
C ALA A 33 37.00 -6.82 17.13
N ILE A 34 36.93 -5.81 16.25
CA ILE A 34 35.86 -4.81 16.24
C ILE A 34 34.91 -5.19 15.10
N GLY A 35 33.71 -5.64 15.44
CA GLY A 35 32.64 -5.92 14.47
C GLY A 35 31.61 -4.81 14.47
N THR A 36 31.27 -4.27 13.30
CA THR A 36 30.17 -3.32 13.12
C THR A 36 28.99 -4.04 12.49
N HIS A 37 27.90 -4.22 13.24
CA HIS A 37 26.66 -4.79 12.70
C HIS A 37 25.66 -3.66 12.43
N LYS A 38 25.01 -3.68 11.25
CA LYS A 38 23.95 -2.74 10.87
C LYS A 38 22.59 -3.46 10.96
N PRO A 39 21.93 -3.49 12.13
CA PRO A 39 20.70 -4.26 12.31
C PRO A 39 19.47 -3.61 11.67
N TYR A 40 19.40 -2.28 11.60
CA TYR A 40 18.24 -1.58 11.04
C TYR A 40 18.63 -0.20 10.50
N THR A 41 17.84 0.28 9.55
CA THR A 41 17.96 1.65 9.05
C THR A 41 16.71 2.40 9.47
N ALA A 42 16.86 3.38 10.36
CA ALA A 42 15.73 4.14 10.89
C ALA A 42 15.51 5.42 10.06
N PRO A 43 14.25 5.77 9.74
CA PRO A 43 13.93 7.06 9.14
C PRO A 43 14.26 8.20 10.11
N HIS A 44 14.70 9.35 9.57
CA HIS A 44 15.08 10.51 10.39
C HIS A 44 13.92 10.97 11.29
N PRO A 45 14.15 11.31 12.58
CA PRO A 45 13.12 11.76 13.52
C PRO A 45 12.27 12.96 13.04
N TYR A 46 12.78 13.81 12.13
CA TYR A 46 12.02 14.91 11.57
C TYR A 46 10.78 14.48 10.78
N PHE A 47 10.83 13.32 10.11
CA PHE A 47 9.66 12.80 9.40
C PHE A 47 8.51 12.49 10.37
N PHE A 48 8.83 11.99 11.56
CA PHE A 48 7.82 11.74 12.59
C PHE A 48 7.19 13.04 13.10
N TYR A 49 8.00 14.08 13.36
CA TYR A 49 7.48 15.37 13.79
C TYR A 49 6.65 16.07 12.70
N VAL A 50 7.08 16.03 11.45
CA VAL A 50 6.31 16.60 10.31
C VAL A 50 5.00 15.87 10.12
N ASP A 51 5.00 14.53 10.19
CA ASP A 51 3.77 13.75 10.12
C ASP A 51 2.84 14.05 11.30
N LEU A 52 3.38 14.18 12.51
CA LEU A 52 2.63 14.50 13.73
C LEU A 52 2.01 15.89 13.66
N ILE A 53 2.77 16.90 13.21
CA ILE A 53 2.31 18.29 13.07
C ILE A 53 1.27 18.40 11.94
N CYS A 54 1.52 17.74 10.81
CA CYS A 54 0.57 17.71 9.70
C CYS A 54 -0.74 17.03 10.13
N ASN A 55 -0.67 15.86 10.79
CA ASN A 55 -1.86 15.18 11.27
C ASN A 55 -2.55 15.95 12.40
N SER A 56 -1.83 16.56 13.32
CA SER A 56 -2.44 17.34 14.41
C SER A 56 -3.20 18.53 13.83
N TRP A 57 -2.61 19.27 12.90
CA TRP A 57 -3.27 20.35 12.17
C TRP A 57 -4.54 19.86 11.44
N PHE A 58 -4.44 18.73 10.73
CA PHE A 58 -5.56 18.14 9.99
C PHE A 58 -6.67 17.59 10.91
N THR A 59 -6.33 17.14 12.12
CA THR A 59 -7.31 16.75 13.14
C THR A 59 -7.96 17.96 13.79
N LEU A 60 -7.21 19.03 14.05
CA LEU A 60 -7.74 20.27 14.64
C LEU A 60 -8.71 20.97 13.68
N GLU A 61 -8.37 21.05 12.39
CA GLU A 61 -9.24 21.63 11.36
C GLU A 61 -10.53 20.80 11.16
N LEU A 62 -10.49 19.48 11.35
CA LEU A 62 -11.69 18.64 11.34
C LEU A 62 -12.48 18.69 12.67
N LEU A 63 -11.82 18.69 13.83
CA LEU A 63 -12.46 18.74 15.14
C LEU A 63 -13.15 20.08 15.37
N GLU A 64 -12.47 21.19 15.03
CA GLU A 64 -13.06 22.53 15.08
C GLU A 64 -14.22 22.67 14.08
N SER A 65 -14.04 22.20 12.83
CA SER A 65 -15.06 22.44 11.79
C SER A 65 -16.24 21.46 11.86
N PHE A 66 -16.08 20.23 12.38
CA PHE A 66 -17.12 19.20 12.36
C PHE A 66 -17.80 18.94 13.71
N GLN A 67 -17.07 18.98 14.82
CA GLN A 67 -17.61 18.61 16.13
C GLN A 67 -18.14 19.84 16.88
N LEU A 68 -17.40 20.95 16.92
CA LEU A 68 -17.83 22.17 17.63
C LEU A 68 -19.02 22.86 16.95
N ILE A 69 -19.02 22.99 15.62
CA ILE A 69 -20.08 23.70 14.89
C ILE A 69 -21.38 22.87 14.83
N ARG A 70 -21.32 21.53 14.76
CA ARG A 70 -22.53 20.68 14.69
C ARG A 70 -23.05 20.22 16.06
N LEU A 71 -22.20 20.10 17.08
CA LEU A 71 -22.63 19.82 18.46
C LEU A 71 -23.41 20.99 19.05
N LEU A 72 -23.11 22.23 18.63
CA LEU A 72 -23.92 23.41 19.00
C LEU A 72 -25.24 23.54 18.22
N PHE A 73 -25.34 23.04 16.97
CA PHE A 73 -26.42 23.44 16.04
C PHE A 73 -27.32 22.32 15.45
N CYS A 74 -27.16 21.03 15.76
CA CYS A 74 -28.03 19.98 15.18
C CYS A 74 -28.39 18.81 16.14
N PRO A 75 -29.68 18.51 16.40
CA PRO A 75 -30.13 17.50 17.37
C PRO A 75 -30.25 16.04 16.85
N SER A 76 -29.91 15.72 15.59
CA SER A 76 -30.16 14.37 15.01
C SER A 76 -28.91 13.63 14.51
N MET A 77 -28.12 13.11 15.45
CA MET A 77 -26.82 12.45 15.25
C MET A 77 -26.82 11.23 14.30
N ARG A 78 -27.90 10.43 14.26
CA ARG A 78 -27.86 9.09 13.64
C ARG A 78 -28.01 9.06 12.12
N ARG A 79 -28.77 10.01 11.53
CA ARG A 79 -28.93 10.10 10.07
C ARG A 79 -27.68 10.66 9.42
N PHE A 80 -26.96 11.53 10.13
CA PHE A 80 -25.75 12.18 9.64
C PHE A 80 -24.51 11.29 9.68
N LEU A 81 -24.34 10.50 10.75
CA LEU A 81 -23.25 9.50 10.85
C LEU A 81 -23.35 8.37 9.81
N ARG A 82 -24.54 8.15 9.22
CA ARG A 82 -24.77 7.10 8.22
C ARG A 82 -24.42 7.54 6.79
N SER A 83 -23.95 8.77 6.60
CA SER A 83 -23.44 9.22 5.30
C SER A 83 -22.11 8.51 5.01
N PRO A 84 -21.94 7.90 3.82
CA PRO A 84 -20.71 7.16 3.49
C PRO A 84 -19.45 8.03 3.57
N LEU A 85 -19.57 9.32 3.22
CA LEU A 85 -18.47 10.29 3.31
C LEU A 85 -18.05 10.54 4.76
N THR A 86 -19.02 10.58 5.69
CA THR A 86 -18.77 10.75 7.12
C THR A 86 -18.18 9.50 7.75
N MET A 87 -18.56 8.31 7.27
CA MET A 87 -18.01 7.05 7.75
C MET A 87 -16.53 6.92 7.40
N ILE A 88 -16.13 7.32 6.19
CA ILE A 88 -14.73 7.34 5.74
C ILE A 88 -13.88 8.28 6.61
N ASP A 89 -14.41 9.45 6.95
CA ASP A 89 -13.71 10.46 7.76
C ASP A 89 -13.46 9.97 9.21
N VAL A 90 -14.47 9.35 9.82
CA VAL A 90 -14.36 8.74 11.16
C VAL A 90 -13.36 7.60 11.16
N ILE A 91 -13.39 6.73 10.16
CA ILE A 91 -12.44 5.61 10.03
C ILE A 91 -11.02 6.16 9.86
N SER A 92 -10.80 7.12 8.96
CA SER A 92 -9.48 7.72 8.75
C SER A 92 -8.94 8.43 9.99
N THR A 93 -9.80 9.08 10.76
CA THR A 93 -9.39 9.77 12.00
C THR A 93 -9.06 8.75 13.09
N SER A 94 -9.91 7.73 13.27
CA SER A 94 -9.70 6.67 14.25
C SER A 94 -8.39 5.90 14.00
N ALA A 95 -8.09 5.60 12.73
CA ALA A 95 -6.88 4.94 12.28
C ALA A 95 -5.59 5.59 12.84
N PHE A 96 -5.53 6.92 12.85
CA PHE A 96 -4.38 7.65 13.39
C PHE A 96 -4.24 7.50 14.91
N TYR A 97 -5.34 7.63 15.64
CA TYR A 97 -5.32 7.45 17.09
C TYR A 97 -4.94 6.02 17.48
N PHE A 98 -5.37 5.02 16.71
CA PHE A 98 -4.95 3.63 16.88
C PHE A 98 -3.46 3.44 16.64
N GLU A 99 -2.90 4.02 15.57
CA GLU A 99 -1.47 3.95 15.27
C GLU A 99 -0.62 4.61 16.38
N TRP A 100 -1.03 5.79 16.85
CA TRP A 100 -0.35 6.51 17.94
C TRP A 100 -0.43 5.76 19.28
N LEU A 101 -1.63 5.26 19.65
CA LEU A 101 -1.84 4.47 20.86
C LEU A 101 -0.98 3.21 20.85
N LEU A 102 -0.96 2.51 19.72
CA LEU A 102 -0.24 1.26 19.56
C LEU A 102 1.28 1.50 19.57
N HIS A 103 1.77 2.60 18.97
CA HIS A 103 3.16 3.02 19.10
C HIS A 103 3.53 3.34 20.55
N ALA A 104 2.65 4.01 21.31
CA ALA A 104 2.88 4.31 22.73
C ALA A 104 2.97 3.04 23.60
N ILE A 105 2.16 2.03 23.31
CA ILE A 105 2.16 0.74 24.03
C ILE A 105 3.38 -0.11 23.63
N LEU A 106 3.71 -0.18 22.33
CA LEU A 106 4.78 -1.05 21.82
C LEU A 106 6.20 -0.58 22.16
N ILE A 107 6.41 0.72 22.39
CA ILE A 107 7.69 1.23 22.93
C ILE A 107 8.06 0.51 24.24
N GLN A 108 7.07 0.05 25.02
CA GLN A 108 7.29 -0.69 26.26
C GLN A 108 7.56 -2.19 26.04
N THR A 109 7.18 -2.76 24.89
CA THR A 109 7.21 -4.22 24.64
C THR A 109 8.29 -4.68 23.65
N GLY A 110 9.01 -3.77 22.99
CA GLY A 110 10.18 -4.09 22.16
C GLY A 110 9.90 -4.86 20.86
N SER A 111 8.63 -5.07 20.48
CA SER A 111 8.26 -5.76 19.25
C SER A 111 7.97 -4.76 18.12
N LEU A 112 8.94 -4.56 17.24
CA LEU A 112 8.86 -3.65 16.08
C LEU A 112 8.07 -4.24 14.88
N VAL A 113 7.72 -5.53 14.93
CA VAL A 113 7.22 -6.29 13.77
C VAL A 113 5.76 -5.98 13.41
N THR A 114 4.96 -5.47 14.34
CA THR A 114 3.53 -5.14 14.11
C THR A 114 3.29 -3.77 13.46
N ILE A 115 4.34 -3.01 13.18
CA ILE A 115 4.23 -1.62 12.68
C ILE A 115 4.00 -1.59 11.16
N ASP A 116 4.43 -2.60 10.42
CA ASP A 116 4.37 -2.61 8.94
C ASP A 116 2.93 -2.72 8.41
N PHE A 117 2.08 -3.55 9.03
CA PHE A 117 0.67 -3.65 8.64
C PHE A 117 -0.12 -2.37 8.96
N LEU A 118 0.27 -1.64 10.01
CA LEU A 118 -0.32 -0.34 10.36
C LEU A 118 0.07 0.76 9.36
N SER A 119 1.22 0.63 8.70
CA SER A 119 1.59 1.53 7.59
C SER A 119 0.59 1.47 6.42
N MET A 120 -0.07 0.32 6.18
CA MET A 120 -1.13 0.25 5.16
C MET A 120 -2.35 1.10 5.54
N ILE A 121 -2.65 1.24 6.84
CA ILE A 121 -3.73 2.09 7.35
C ILE A 121 -3.45 3.57 7.02
N CYS A 122 -2.18 3.97 6.89
CA CYS A 122 -1.83 5.32 6.45
C CYS A 122 -2.34 5.65 5.04
N VAL A 123 -2.48 4.67 4.15
CA VAL A 123 -3.04 4.87 2.81
C VAL A 123 -4.49 5.31 2.90
N LEU A 124 -5.22 4.93 3.94
CA LEU A 124 -6.61 5.35 4.14
C LEU A 124 -6.75 6.87 4.34
N ARG A 125 -5.71 7.53 4.89
CA ARG A 125 -5.68 9.00 5.01
C ARG A 125 -5.68 9.70 3.65
N LEU A 126 -5.22 9.03 2.58
CA LEU A 126 -5.29 9.56 1.21
C LEU A 126 -6.73 9.79 0.77
N PHE A 127 -7.69 8.97 1.23
CA PHE A 127 -9.11 9.16 0.94
C PHE A 127 -9.71 10.40 1.62
N LYS A 128 -9.05 10.99 2.62
CA LYS A 128 -9.49 12.27 3.18
C LYS A 128 -9.39 13.41 2.15
N LEU A 129 -8.47 13.31 1.17
CA LEU A 129 -8.43 14.24 0.02
C LEU A 129 -9.79 14.28 -0.71
N THR A 130 -10.50 13.16 -0.79
CA THR A 130 -11.82 13.09 -1.42
C THR A 130 -12.87 14.01 -0.79
N GLN A 131 -12.72 14.34 0.49
CA GLN A 131 -13.63 15.25 1.20
C GLN A 131 -13.29 16.73 0.98
N HIS A 132 -12.00 17.05 0.84
CA HIS A 132 -11.51 18.42 0.66
C HIS A 132 -11.53 18.86 -0.81
N PHE A 133 -11.38 17.93 -1.75
CA PHE A 133 -11.40 18.22 -3.18
C PHE A 133 -12.82 18.10 -3.75
N SER A 134 -13.49 19.24 -3.96
CA SER A 134 -14.82 19.31 -4.60
C SER A 134 -14.88 18.59 -5.96
N GLY A 135 -13.77 18.57 -6.70
CA GLY A 135 -13.67 17.85 -7.97
C GLY A 135 -13.91 16.34 -7.87
N LEU A 136 -13.44 15.69 -6.78
CA LEU A 136 -13.64 14.25 -6.61
C LEU A 136 -15.08 13.91 -6.22
N LYS A 137 -15.77 14.79 -5.49
CA LYS A 137 -17.22 14.66 -5.21
C LYS A 137 -18.04 14.74 -6.50
N ILE A 138 -17.68 15.65 -7.40
CA ILE A 138 -18.32 15.78 -8.71
C ILE A 138 -18.08 14.50 -9.53
N LEU A 139 -16.85 13.99 -9.58
CA LEU A 139 -16.55 12.74 -10.27
C LEU A 139 -17.38 11.56 -9.73
N ILE A 140 -17.49 11.42 -8.41
CA ILE A 140 -18.31 10.37 -7.79
C ILE A 140 -19.78 10.52 -8.17
N GLN A 141 -20.31 11.74 -8.18
CA GLN A 141 -21.70 12.00 -8.55
C GLN A 141 -21.94 11.70 -10.04
N THR A 142 -21.00 12.05 -10.91
CA THR A 142 -21.04 11.72 -12.34
C THR A 142 -20.98 10.21 -12.55
N PHE A 143 -20.08 9.52 -11.86
CA PHE A 143 -19.97 8.06 -11.90
C PHE A 143 -21.25 7.39 -11.42
N LYS A 144 -21.86 7.90 -10.35
CA LYS A 144 -23.13 7.40 -9.82
C LYS A 144 -24.27 7.60 -10.81
N ALA A 145 -24.32 8.73 -11.51
CA ALA A 145 -25.33 8.99 -12.53
C ALA A 145 -25.19 8.04 -13.73
N SER A 146 -23.95 7.75 -14.15
CA SER A 146 -23.65 6.85 -15.28
C SER A 146 -23.36 5.40 -14.84
N ALA A 147 -23.66 5.02 -13.60
CA ALA A 147 -23.26 3.73 -13.04
C ALA A 147 -23.92 2.54 -13.76
N GLU A 148 -25.20 2.68 -14.14
CA GLU A 148 -25.93 1.63 -14.87
C GLU A 148 -25.34 1.40 -16.26
N GLU A 149 -25.05 2.48 -16.99
CA GLU A 149 -24.42 2.42 -18.32
C GLU A 149 -23.01 1.84 -18.26
N LEU A 150 -22.22 2.27 -17.27
CA LEU A 150 -20.87 1.78 -17.07
C LEU A 150 -20.85 0.31 -16.64
N ALA A 151 -21.79 -0.13 -15.80
CA ALA A 151 -21.88 -1.53 -15.37
C ALA A 151 -22.12 -2.46 -16.56
N LEU A 152 -22.98 -2.06 -17.50
CA LEU A 152 -23.21 -2.80 -18.75
C LEU A 152 -21.93 -2.85 -19.62
N LEU A 153 -21.22 -1.72 -19.76
CA LEU A 153 -19.94 -1.68 -20.48
C LEU A 153 -18.91 -2.64 -19.86
N VAL A 154 -18.72 -2.59 -18.55
CA VAL A 154 -17.80 -3.46 -17.82
C VAL A 154 -18.18 -4.92 -17.98
N PHE A 155 -19.47 -5.25 -17.98
CA PHE A 155 -19.96 -6.60 -18.22
C PHE A 155 -19.54 -7.13 -19.62
N PHE A 156 -19.71 -6.33 -20.67
CA PHE A 156 -19.27 -6.71 -22.02
C PHE A 156 -17.75 -6.86 -22.12
N VAL A 157 -16.99 -5.97 -21.47
CA VAL A 157 -15.52 -6.04 -21.42
C VAL A 157 -15.06 -7.31 -20.71
N LEU A 158 -15.66 -7.66 -19.56
CA LEU A 158 -15.34 -8.90 -18.85
C LEU A 158 -15.67 -10.14 -19.68
N LEU A 159 -16.83 -10.16 -20.35
CA LEU A 159 -17.21 -11.25 -21.24
C LEU A 159 -16.22 -11.40 -22.41
N ALA A 160 -15.78 -10.29 -23.01
CA ALA A 160 -14.72 -10.31 -24.01
C ALA A 160 -13.41 -10.86 -23.45
N ILE A 161 -12.97 -10.41 -22.25
CA ILE A 161 -11.76 -10.91 -21.59
C ILE A 161 -11.81 -12.44 -21.41
N VAL A 162 -12.94 -12.97 -20.96
CA VAL A 162 -13.10 -14.43 -20.77
C VAL A 162 -13.06 -15.19 -22.09
N ILE A 163 -13.74 -14.69 -23.13
CA ILE A 163 -13.75 -15.32 -24.45
C ILE A 163 -12.35 -15.32 -25.06
N PHE A 164 -11.64 -14.19 -25.05
CA PHE A 164 -10.29 -14.09 -25.60
C PHE A 164 -9.28 -14.93 -24.80
N ALA A 165 -9.39 -14.96 -23.47
CA ALA A 165 -8.58 -15.84 -22.64
C ALA A 165 -8.78 -17.33 -22.99
N ALA A 166 -10.03 -17.76 -23.20
CA ALA A 166 -10.34 -19.13 -23.61
C ALA A 166 -9.82 -19.43 -25.02
N LEU A 167 -10.03 -18.52 -25.98
CA LEU A 167 -9.54 -18.67 -27.35
C LEU A 167 -8.03 -18.82 -27.40
N VAL A 168 -7.29 -17.96 -26.70
CA VAL A 168 -5.82 -18.03 -26.65
C VAL A 168 -5.35 -19.29 -25.95
N TYR A 169 -5.99 -19.69 -24.86
CA TYR A 169 -5.67 -20.95 -24.18
C TYR A 169 -5.83 -22.17 -25.12
N TYR A 170 -6.92 -22.23 -25.88
CA TYR A 170 -7.13 -23.30 -26.86
C TYR A 170 -6.18 -23.21 -28.05
N ALA A 171 -5.92 -22.00 -28.55
CA ALA A 171 -5.00 -21.77 -29.66
C ALA A 171 -3.57 -22.21 -29.30
N GLU A 172 -3.07 -21.82 -28.13
CA GLU A 172 -1.72 -22.19 -27.68
C GLU A 172 -1.62 -23.69 -27.33
N ARG A 173 -2.71 -24.32 -26.85
CA ARG A 173 -2.75 -25.77 -26.60
C ARG A 173 -2.80 -26.62 -27.87
N SER A 174 -3.30 -26.05 -28.97
CA SER A 174 -3.37 -26.75 -30.26
C SER A 174 -1.98 -26.94 -30.90
N GLN A 175 -0.98 -26.16 -30.48
CA GLN A 175 0.39 -26.24 -30.98
C GLN A 175 1.34 -26.72 -29.87
N PRO A 176 2.18 -27.74 -30.09
CA PRO A 176 3.20 -28.13 -29.12
C PRO A 176 4.30 -27.07 -29.09
N ASN A 177 4.16 -26.09 -28.20
CA ASN A 177 5.17 -25.07 -27.91
C ASN A 177 5.89 -25.40 -26.58
N PRO A 178 7.22 -25.61 -26.58
CA PRO A 178 7.98 -25.85 -25.35
C PRO A 178 8.04 -24.64 -24.40
N GLU A 179 7.74 -23.42 -24.89
CA GLU A 179 7.66 -22.19 -24.07
C GLU A 179 6.21 -21.68 -23.90
N ASN A 180 5.27 -22.58 -23.60
CA ASN A 180 3.87 -22.18 -23.39
C ASN A 180 3.69 -21.39 -22.08
N GLN A 181 3.38 -20.10 -22.20
CA GLN A 181 3.09 -19.19 -21.09
C GLN A 181 1.60 -19.24 -20.65
N PHE A 182 0.71 -19.77 -21.49
CA PHE A 182 -0.73 -19.90 -21.26
C PHE A 182 -1.08 -21.27 -20.68
N THR A 183 -0.58 -21.55 -19.47
CA THR A 183 -0.78 -22.86 -18.81
C THR A 183 -2.20 -23.07 -18.27
N SER A 184 -2.91 -22.00 -17.93
CA SER A 184 -4.25 -22.03 -17.33
C SER A 184 -5.13 -20.87 -17.81
N ILE A 185 -6.45 -21.05 -17.76
CA ILE A 185 -7.42 -20.01 -18.14
C ILE A 185 -7.19 -18.68 -17.36
N PRO A 186 -6.89 -18.68 -16.04
CA PRO A 186 -6.58 -17.44 -15.32
C PRO A 186 -5.33 -16.70 -15.82
N ALA A 187 -4.33 -17.42 -16.37
CA ALA A 187 -3.17 -16.77 -16.98
C ALA A 187 -3.56 -16.04 -18.28
N GLY A 188 -4.44 -16.63 -19.08
CA GLY A 188 -5.03 -15.98 -20.26
C GLY A 188 -5.89 -14.76 -19.91
N LEU A 189 -6.55 -14.74 -18.74
CA LEU A 189 -7.31 -13.58 -18.27
C LEU A 189 -6.41 -12.38 -17.99
N TRP A 190 -5.25 -12.59 -17.34
CA TRP A 190 -4.26 -11.52 -17.09
C TRP A 190 -3.78 -10.91 -18.41
N TRP A 191 -3.41 -11.75 -19.38
CA TRP A 191 -3.03 -11.31 -20.72
C TRP A 191 -4.14 -10.51 -21.40
N SER A 192 -5.34 -11.09 -21.47
CA SER A 192 -6.47 -10.47 -22.19
C SER A 192 -6.90 -9.15 -21.56
N LEU A 193 -6.84 -9.02 -20.23
CA LEU A 193 -7.08 -7.76 -19.52
C LEU A 193 -6.08 -6.68 -19.92
N ILE A 194 -4.78 -7.00 -19.97
CA ILE A 194 -3.71 -6.06 -20.37
C ILE A 194 -3.83 -5.65 -21.84
N THR A 195 -4.20 -6.59 -22.72
CA THR A 195 -4.35 -6.32 -24.16
C THR A 195 -5.58 -5.46 -24.45
N ILE A 196 -6.74 -5.77 -23.85
CA ILE A 196 -7.98 -4.99 -24.06
C ILE A 196 -7.86 -3.60 -23.43
N SER A 197 -7.14 -3.47 -22.31
CA SER A 197 -6.81 -2.16 -21.71
C SER A 197 -5.70 -1.41 -22.45
N THR A 198 -5.14 -1.98 -23.53
CA THR A 198 -4.06 -1.40 -24.35
C THR A 198 -2.76 -1.10 -23.58
N VAL A 199 -2.58 -1.67 -22.38
CA VAL A 199 -1.37 -1.49 -21.57
C VAL A 199 -0.17 -2.21 -22.18
N GLY A 200 -0.37 -3.45 -22.62
CA GLY A 200 0.61 -4.20 -23.42
C GLY A 200 2.00 -4.37 -22.79
N PHE A 201 2.11 -4.81 -21.53
CA PHE A 201 3.40 -5.01 -20.86
C PHE A 201 4.39 -5.93 -21.61
N GLY A 202 3.87 -6.89 -22.39
CA GLY A 202 4.69 -7.82 -23.17
C GLY A 202 5.32 -8.95 -22.33
N ASP A 203 4.85 -9.13 -21.09
CA ASP A 203 5.23 -10.24 -20.19
C ASP A 203 4.71 -11.60 -20.69
N MET A 204 3.54 -11.61 -21.32
CA MET A 204 2.99 -12.77 -22.02
C MET A 204 2.59 -12.40 -23.45
N VAL A 205 2.93 -13.28 -24.40
CA VAL A 205 2.62 -13.06 -25.82
C VAL A 205 2.21 -14.38 -26.46
N VAL A 206 1.14 -14.35 -27.25
CA VAL A 206 0.68 -15.51 -28.03
C VAL A 206 1.72 -15.84 -29.09
N LYS A 207 2.25 -17.06 -29.07
CA LYS A 207 3.28 -17.51 -30.02
C LYS A 207 2.66 -18.54 -30.95
N VAL A 208 1.93 -18.05 -31.95
CA VAL A 208 1.48 -18.91 -33.05
C VAL A 208 2.69 -19.17 -33.95
N LYS A 209 3.09 -20.45 -34.09
CA LYS A 209 4.15 -20.83 -35.03
C LYS A 209 3.66 -20.48 -36.44
N SER A 210 4.24 -19.44 -37.04
CA SER A 210 4.04 -19.18 -38.47
C SER A 210 4.75 -20.31 -39.21
N GLU A 211 3.98 -21.28 -39.70
CA GLU A 211 4.45 -22.17 -40.76
C GLU A 211 4.83 -21.28 -41.95
N LYS A 212 6.02 -21.53 -42.50
CA LYS A 212 6.62 -20.72 -43.57
C LYS A 212 5.76 -20.68 -44.82
#